data_AF-A0A527VRZ3-F1
#
_entry.id   AF-A0A527VRZ3-F1
#
_cell.length_a   1.000
_cell.length_b   1.000
_cell.length_c   1.000
_cell.angle_alpha   90.00
_cell.angle_beta   90.00
_cell.angle_gamma   90.00
#
_symmetry.space_group_name_H-M   'P 1'
#
loop_
_entity.id
_entity.type
_entity.pdbx_description
1 polymer ?
#
loop_
_entity_poly.entity_id
_entity_poly.type
_entity_poly.pdbx_seq_one_letter_code
_entity_poly.pdbx_strand_id
1 'polypeptide(L)'
;MNKRHSSAPAIEWPTVCLILFCYGAWFAIGFLLWPSYPLLALAILPFILALQSSLMHEVSHGHPTRNARINEAFVFLPIGMVWPFRRFKTIHLRHHADERLTDPLDDPESYYQALWMHEELPPTMKLLLKINNTMVGR
;
A
#
# COMPACT_ATOMS: atom_id res chain seq x y z
N MET A 1 31.78 15.39 -23.27
CA MET A 1 31.58 15.15 -21.81
C MET A 1 30.26 15.75 -21.39
N ASN A 2 29.18 14.96 -21.39
CA ASN A 2 27.87 15.40 -20.89
C ASN A 2 27.90 15.44 -19.36
N LYS A 3 27.96 16.65 -18.80
CA LYS A 3 27.68 16.87 -17.39
C LYS A 3 26.21 16.52 -17.15
N ARG A 4 25.95 15.33 -16.60
CA ARG A 4 24.63 15.03 -16.01
C ARG A 4 24.44 15.99 -14.85
N HIS A 5 23.53 16.95 -15.00
CA HIS A 5 23.05 17.74 -13.88
C HIS A 5 22.31 16.81 -12.91
N SER A 6 23.02 16.32 -11.90
CA SER A 6 22.42 15.70 -10.72
C SER A 6 22.03 16.83 -9.76
N SER A 7 20.86 17.42 -9.96
CA SER A 7 20.20 18.26 -8.94
C SER A 7 19.18 17.41 -8.18
N ALA A 8 19.38 17.27 -6.85
CA ALA A 8 18.83 16.23 -5.96
C ALA A 8 17.36 16.47 -5.47
N PRO A 9 16.82 15.62 -4.57
CA PRO A 9 17.21 15.64 -3.16
C PRO A 9 17.88 14.31 -2.73
N ALA A 10 18.82 14.20 -1.78
CA ALA A 10 18.91 14.82 -0.46
C ALA A 10 17.71 14.50 0.44
N ILE A 11 17.21 13.25 0.38
CA ILE A 11 16.15 12.70 1.25
C ILE A 11 14.80 13.42 1.09
N GLU A 12 13.76 12.64 0.81
CA GLU A 12 12.39 13.16 0.77
C GLU A 12 11.78 13.22 2.17
N TRP A 13 12.03 14.33 2.84
CA TRP A 13 11.52 14.59 4.18
C TRP A 13 10.00 14.46 4.33
N PRO A 14 9.14 14.85 3.36
CA PRO A 14 7.70 14.63 3.49
C PRO A 14 7.36 13.15 3.70
N THR A 15 7.96 12.27 2.91
CA THR A 15 7.77 10.81 3.01
C THR A 15 8.32 10.28 4.34
N VAL A 16 9.48 10.77 4.79
CA VAL A 16 10.03 10.42 6.11
C VAL A 16 9.06 10.83 7.23
N CYS A 17 8.54 12.06 7.21
CA CYS A 17 7.58 12.56 8.19
C CYS A 17 6.30 11.74 8.20
N LEU A 18 5.77 11.37 7.03
CA LEU A 18 4.57 10.53 6.91
C LEU A 18 4.81 9.13 7.50
N ILE A 19 5.99 8.53 7.28
CA ILE A 19 6.35 7.24 7.85
C ILE A 19 6.41 7.32 9.38
N LEU A 20 7.10 8.33 9.92
CA LEU A 20 7.19 8.52 11.37
C LEU A 20 5.82 8.79 11.99
N PHE A 21 4.99 9.62 11.35
CA PHE A 21 3.61 9.85 11.76
C PHE A 21 2.79 8.57 11.74
N CYS A 22 2.88 7.77 10.66
CA CYS A 22 2.12 6.54 10.51
C CYS A 22 2.41 5.54 11.63
N TYR A 23 3.69 5.23 11.87
CA TYR A 23 4.08 4.29 12.93
C TYR A 23 3.83 4.87 14.34
N GLY A 24 4.08 6.16 14.54
CA GLY A 24 3.80 6.84 15.79
C GLY A 24 2.31 6.85 16.14
N ALA A 25 1.45 7.17 15.17
CA ALA A 25 0.00 7.15 15.33
C ALA A 25 -0.52 5.72 15.57
N TRP A 26 -0.05 4.73 14.80
CA TRP A 26 -0.39 3.33 15.04
C TRP A 26 -0.05 2.89 16.46
N PHE A 27 1.17 3.18 16.92
CA PHE A 27 1.61 2.83 18.27
C PHE A 27 0.80 3.57 19.34
N ALA A 28 0.58 4.88 19.19
CA ALA A 28 -0.20 5.68 20.13
C ALA A 28 -1.66 5.23 20.21
N ILE A 29 -2.29 4.94 19.07
CA ILE A 29 -3.68 4.45 19.04
C ILE A 29 -3.75 3.05 19.69
N GLY A 30 -2.84 2.15 19.34
CA GLY A 30 -2.81 0.79 19.89
C GLY A 30 -2.48 0.73 21.37
N PHE A 31 -1.61 1.62 21.87
CA PHE A 31 -1.15 1.57 23.26
C PHE A 31 -1.97 2.47 24.19
N LEU A 32 -2.34 3.68 23.74
CA LEU A 32 -3.02 4.67 24.58
C LEU A 32 -4.53 4.66 24.39
N LEU A 33 -5.02 4.54 23.14
CA LEU A 33 -6.45 4.67 22.84
C LEU A 33 -7.19 3.33 22.98
N TRP A 34 -6.61 2.24 22.52
CA TRP A 34 -7.23 0.92 22.51
C TRP A 34 -7.73 0.43 23.88
N PRO A 35 -6.97 0.55 24.99
CA PRO A 35 -7.41 0.01 26.28
C PRO A 35 -8.67 0.68 26.82
N SER A 36 -8.88 1.96 26.52
CA SER A 36 -10.00 2.76 27.05
C SER A 36 -11.13 2.95 26.03
N TYR A 37 -10.81 3.04 24.74
CA TYR A 37 -11.76 3.36 23.68
C TYR A 37 -11.58 2.45 22.45
N PRO A 38 -11.79 1.13 22.59
CA PRO A 38 -11.51 0.17 21.53
C PRO A 38 -12.35 0.40 20.26
N LEU A 39 -13.61 0.83 20.39
CA LEU A 39 -14.46 1.13 19.22
C LEU A 39 -13.95 2.32 18.42
N LEU A 40 -13.48 3.37 19.10
CA LEU A 40 -12.90 4.53 18.43
C LEU A 40 -11.55 4.18 17.79
N ALA A 41 -10.73 3.38 18.48
CA ALA A 41 -9.48 2.88 17.91
C ALA A 41 -9.73 2.04 16.65
N LEU A 42 -10.74 1.15 16.66
CA LEU A 42 -11.15 0.37 15.48
C LEU A 42 -11.65 1.24 14.33
N ALA A 43 -12.28 2.38 14.60
CA ALA A 43 -12.70 3.31 13.57
C ALA A 43 -11.53 4.06 12.92
N ILE A 44 -10.46 4.37 13.67
CA ILE A 44 -9.34 5.19 13.20
C ILE A 44 -8.21 4.35 12.59
N LEU A 45 -7.90 3.18 13.15
CA LEU A 45 -6.80 2.32 12.70
C LEU A 45 -6.82 1.99 11.20
N PRO A 46 -7.98 1.70 10.56
CA PRO A 46 -8.03 1.43 9.13
C PRO A 46 -7.42 2.54 8.27
N PHE A 47 -7.59 3.81 8.65
CA PHE A 47 -6.99 4.94 7.94
C PHE A 47 -5.46 4.94 8.06
N ILE A 48 -4.93 4.57 9.23
CA ILE A 48 -3.48 4.43 9.44
C ILE A 48 -2.92 3.25 8.64
N LEU A 49 -3.65 2.12 8.57
CA LEU A 49 -3.24 0.97 7.76
C LEU A 49 -3.31 1.27 6.25
N ALA A 50 -4.29 2.05 5.81
CA ALA A 50 -4.38 2.54 4.44
C ALA A 50 -3.19 3.44 4.10
N LEU A 51 -2.85 4.40 4.98
CA LEU A 51 -1.65 5.22 4.83
C LEU A 51 -0.38 4.37 4.77
N GLN A 52 -0.26 3.34 5.62
CA GLN A 52 0.89 2.44 5.61
C GLN A 52 1.01 1.67 4.30
N SER A 53 -0.12 1.24 3.73
CA SER A 53 -0.15 0.59 2.41
C SER A 53 0.33 1.54 1.31
N SER A 54 -0.12 2.80 1.33
CA SER A 54 0.35 3.85 0.41
C SER A 54 1.85 4.14 0.56
N LEU A 55 2.38 4.13 1.78
CA LEU A 55 3.82 4.32 2.01
C LEU A 55 4.66 3.13 1.53
N MET A 56 4.15 1.91 1.67
CA MET A 56 4.83 0.73 1.10
C MET A 56 4.86 0.76 -0.43
N HIS A 57 3.79 1.24 -1.07
CA HIS A 57 3.75 1.52 -2.52
C HIS A 57 4.85 2.52 -2.89
N GLU A 58 4.90 3.67 -2.22
CA GLU A 58 5.89 4.71 -2.49
C GLU A 58 7.33 4.22 -2.29
N VAL A 59 7.58 3.46 -1.23
CA VAL A 59 8.90 2.89 -0.94
C VAL A 59 9.31 1.81 -1.95
N SER A 60 8.34 1.13 -2.58
CA SER A 60 8.61 0.17 -3.66
C SER A 60 9.23 0.84 -4.88
N HIS A 61 8.89 2.12 -5.12
CA HIS A 61 9.45 2.97 -6.19
C HIS A 61 10.82 3.58 -5.85
N GLY A 62 11.34 3.34 -4.64
CA GLY A 62 12.70 3.78 -4.27
C GLY A 62 12.75 5.10 -3.50
N HIS A 63 11.64 5.51 -2.89
CA HIS A 63 11.57 6.62 -1.94
C HIS A 63 11.78 6.12 -0.49
N PRO A 64 12.19 6.97 0.47
CA PRO A 64 12.50 8.40 0.36
C PRO A 64 13.97 8.71 0.04
N THR A 65 14.83 7.70 -0.04
CA THR A 65 16.28 7.87 -0.26
C THR A 65 16.76 7.08 -1.48
N ARG A 66 17.96 7.38 -1.98
CA ARG A 66 18.57 6.60 -3.07
C ARG A 66 18.99 5.17 -2.68
N ASN A 67 18.97 4.83 -1.38
CA ASN A 67 19.40 3.53 -0.90
C ASN A 67 18.20 2.64 -0.57
N ALA A 68 17.96 1.63 -1.41
CA ALA A 68 16.85 0.70 -1.25
C ALA A 68 16.82 -0.03 0.10
N ARG A 69 17.98 -0.30 0.74
CA ARG A 69 18.04 -0.96 2.05
C ARG A 69 17.57 -0.03 3.17
N ILE A 70 17.92 1.25 3.09
CA ILE A 70 17.45 2.26 4.05
C ILE A 70 15.94 2.45 3.90
N ASN A 71 15.46 2.53 2.66
CA ASN A 71 14.03 2.67 2.39
C ASN A 71 13.24 1.45 2.91
N GLU A 72 13.74 0.23 2.65
CA GLU A 72 13.13 -0.99 3.17
C GLU A 72 13.11 -0.99 4.71
N ALA A 73 14.16 -0.51 5.37
CA ALA A 73 14.19 -0.40 6.83
C ALA A 73 13.14 0.57 7.38
N PHE A 74 12.66 1.54 6.60
CA PHE A 74 11.55 2.39 7.03
C PHE A 74 10.19 1.67 7.06
N VAL A 75 10.01 0.62 6.26
CA VAL A 75 8.72 -0.09 6.10
C VAL A 75 8.80 -1.58 6.43
N PHE A 76 9.88 -2.01 7.09
CA PHE A 76 10.16 -3.43 7.35
C PHE A 76 9.07 -4.12 8.19
N LEU A 77 8.34 -3.34 8.99
CA LEU A 77 7.23 -3.81 9.82
C LEU A 77 5.91 -3.54 9.08
N PRO A 78 5.36 -4.51 8.34
CA PRO A 78 4.06 -4.36 7.69
C PRO A 78 2.94 -4.50 8.72
N ILE A 79 2.43 -3.38 9.22
CA ILE A 79 1.34 -3.38 10.21
C ILE A 79 -0.04 -3.64 9.60
N GLY A 80 -0.23 -3.38 8.29
CA GLY A 80 -1.50 -3.57 7.59
C GLY A 80 -1.47 -4.59 6.46
N MET A 81 -0.29 -4.96 5.96
CA MET A 81 -0.17 -5.93 4.87
C MET A 81 0.12 -7.34 5.35
N VAL A 82 -0.55 -8.31 4.74
CA VAL A 82 -0.29 -9.74 4.94
C VAL A 82 1.07 -10.15 4.35
N TRP A 83 1.52 -9.49 3.28
CA TRP A 83 2.75 -9.85 2.57
C TRP A 83 3.99 -9.10 3.06
N PRO A 84 5.16 -9.77 3.18
CA PRO A 84 6.43 -9.09 3.42
C PRO A 84 6.73 -8.05 2.34
N PHE A 85 7.36 -6.93 2.72
CA PHE A 85 7.64 -5.81 1.82
C PHE A 85 8.30 -6.23 0.50
N ARG A 86 9.31 -7.10 0.52
CA ARG A 86 9.98 -7.55 -0.71
C ARG A 86 9.05 -8.29 -1.66
N ARG A 87 8.11 -9.09 -1.13
CA ARG A 87 7.14 -9.82 -1.95
C ARG A 87 6.15 -8.85 -2.58
N PHE A 88 5.63 -7.92 -1.78
CA PHE A 88 4.80 -6.81 -2.25
C PHE A 88 5.51 -6.04 -3.37
N LYS A 89 6.71 -5.53 -3.12
CA LYS A 89 7.53 -4.81 -4.11
C LYS A 89 7.74 -5.59 -5.40
N THR A 90 8.01 -6.90 -5.30
CA THR A 90 8.25 -7.73 -6.50
C THR A 90 7.00 -7.86 -7.35
N ILE A 91 5.83 -8.07 -6.74
CA ILE A 91 4.55 -8.16 -7.45
C ILE A 91 4.19 -6.81 -8.06
N HIS A 92 4.34 -5.74 -7.28
CA HIS A 92 4.05 -4.39 -7.69
C HIS A 92 4.89 -3.89 -8.87
N LEU A 93 6.20 -4.19 -8.85
CA LEU A 93 7.07 -3.85 -9.97
C LEU A 93 6.77 -4.67 -11.23
N ARG A 94 6.19 -5.88 -11.10
CA ARG A 94 5.72 -6.64 -12.27
C ARG A 94 4.46 -6.00 -12.85
N HIS A 95 3.51 -5.58 -12.02
CA HIS A 95 2.34 -4.82 -12.46
C HIS A 95 2.76 -3.58 -13.28
N HIS A 96 3.70 -2.77 -12.79
CA HIS A 96 4.19 -1.61 -13.52
C HIS A 96 4.98 -1.92 -14.80
N ALA A 97 5.54 -3.12 -14.91
CA ALA A 97 6.26 -3.57 -16.10
C ALA A 97 5.35 -4.28 -17.11
N ASP A 98 4.08 -4.53 -16.77
CA ASP A 98 3.12 -5.22 -17.62
C ASP A 98 2.60 -4.30 -18.72
N GLU A 99 2.68 -4.76 -19.97
CA GLU A 99 2.15 -4.06 -21.14
C GLU A 99 0.62 -4.10 -21.19
N ARG A 100 0.00 -5.12 -20.57
CA ARG A 100 -1.44 -5.35 -20.51
C ARG A 100 -1.98 -4.98 -19.12
N LEU A 101 -1.74 -3.73 -18.73
CA LEU A 101 -2.15 -3.21 -17.43
C LEU A 101 -3.62 -3.53 -17.13
N THR A 102 -3.89 -4.06 -15.94
CA THR A 102 -5.21 -4.49 -15.45
C THR A 102 -5.80 -5.74 -16.10
N ASP A 103 -5.07 -6.47 -16.95
CA ASP A 103 -5.53 -7.77 -17.46
C ASP A 103 -5.66 -8.77 -16.30
N PRO A 104 -6.83 -9.42 -16.12
CA PRO A 104 -7.07 -10.29 -14.96
C PRO A 104 -6.20 -11.56 -14.90
N LEU A 105 -5.51 -11.90 -15.99
CA LEU A 105 -4.67 -13.10 -16.08
C LEU A 105 -3.17 -12.76 -16.03
N ASP A 106 -2.78 -11.64 -16.65
CA ASP A 106 -1.37 -11.26 -16.79
C ASP A 106 -0.91 -10.32 -15.66
N ASP A 107 -1.79 -9.42 -15.22
CA ASP A 107 -1.45 -8.41 -14.21
C ASP A 107 -1.70 -8.93 -12.79
N PRO A 108 -0.64 -9.10 -11.96
CA PRO A 108 -0.78 -9.65 -10.62
C PRO A 108 -1.46 -8.71 -9.61
N GLU A 109 -1.67 -7.43 -9.96
CA GLU A 109 -2.41 -6.45 -9.17
C GLU A 109 -3.72 -6.01 -9.85
N SER A 110 -4.19 -6.78 -10.83
CA SER A 110 -5.43 -6.46 -11.53
C SER A 110 -6.61 -6.34 -10.56
N TYR A 111 -7.33 -5.23 -10.67
CA TYR A 111 -8.61 -5.02 -10.01
C TYR A 111 -9.76 -5.77 -10.70
N TYR A 112 -9.56 -6.23 -11.94
CA TYR A 112 -10.58 -6.92 -12.71
C TYR A 112 -10.46 -8.44 -12.55
N GLN A 113 -11.57 -9.13 -12.82
CA GLN A 113 -11.61 -10.58 -12.92
C GLN A 113 -12.15 -10.97 -14.29
N ALA A 114 -11.66 -12.09 -14.82
CA ALA A 114 -12.22 -12.64 -16.05
C ALA A 114 -13.69 -13.00 -15.83
N LEU A 115 -14.52 -12.79 -16.86
CA LEU A 115 -15.98 -12.94 -16.76
C LEU A 115 -16.38 -14.34 -16.23
N TRP A 116 -15.75 -15.39 -16.76
CA TRP A 116 -16.03 -16.77 -16.35
C TRP A 116 -15.70 -17.02 -14.86
N MET A 117 -14.61 -16.45 -14.34
CA MET A 117 -14.30 -16.51 -12.91
C MET A 117 -15.34 -15.78 -12.07
N HIS A 118 -15.77 -14.60 -12.55
CA HIS A 118 -16.79 -13.82 -11.86
C HIS A 118 -18.13 -14.56 -11.85
N GLU A 119 -18.52 -15.22 -12.94
CA GLU A 119 -19.75 -16.01 -13.05
C GLU A 119 -19.80 -17.18 -12.07
N GLU A 120 -18.65 -17.78 -11.74
CA GLU A 120 -18.53 -18.85 -10.75
C GLU A 120 -18.62 -18.35 -9.29
N LEU A 121 -18.51 -17.04 -9.05
CA LEU A 121 -18.58 -16.50 -7.68
C LEU A 121 -19.98 -16.65 -7.05
N PRO A 122 -20.06 -16.90 -5.73
CA PRO A 122 -21.31 -16.86 -4.99
C PRO A 122 -22.04 -15.51 -5.13
N PRO A 123 -23.39 -15.48 -5.08
CA PRO A 123 -24.17 -14.25 -5.20
C PRO A 123 -23.77 -13.14 -4.20
N THR A 124 -23.39 -13.53 -2.99
CA THR A 124 -22.93 -12.59 -1.95
C THR A 124 -21.64 -11.88 -2.34
N MET A 125 -20.68 -12.59 -2.95
CA MET A 125 -19.42 -12.01 -3.42
C MET A 125 -19.67 -11.07 -4.60
N LYS A 126 -20.55 -11.45 -5.53
CA LYS A 126 -20.96 -10.58 -6.65
C LYS A 126 -21.60 -9.28 -6.15
N LEU A 127 -22.46 -9.36 -5.13
CA LEU A 127 -23.05 -8.18 -4.50
C LEU A 127 -21.99 -7.29 -3.84
N LEU A 128 -21.06 -7.89 -3.10
CA LEU A 128 -19.96 -7.16 -2.47
C LEU A 128 -19.10 -6.43 -3.51
N LEU A 129 -18.71 -7.11 -4.59
CA LEU A 129 -17.96 -6.50 -5.69
C LEU A 129 -18.76 -5.38 -6.37
N LYS A 130 -20.08 -5.53 -6.52
CA LYS A 130 -20.95 -4.48 -7.06
C LYS A 130 -20.94 -3.22 -6.18
N ILE A 131 -20.97 -3.38 -4.85
CA ILE A 131 -20.86 -2.27 -3.90
C ILE A 131 -19.47 -1.64 -3.98
N ASN A 132 -18.41 -2.46 -4.00
CA ASN A 132 -17.02 -2.03 -4.12
C ASN A 132 -16.75 -1.23 -5.42
N ASN A 133 -17.52 -1.48 -6.47
CA ASN A 133 -17.47 -0.75 -7.73
C ASN A 133 -18.27 0.56 -7.74
N THR A 134 -18.87 0.96 -6.61
CA THR A 134 -19.51 2.27 -6.44
C THR A 134 -18.58 3.26 -5.72
N MET A 135 -18.91 4.55 -5.76
CA MET A 135 -18.20 5.60 -5.00
C MET A 135 -18.30 5.44 -3.47
N VAL A 136 -19.25 4.65 -2.96
CA VAL A 136 -19.36 4.37 -1.52
C VAL A 136 -18.35 3.29 -1.12
N GLY A 137 -18.01 2.39 -2.06
CA GLY A 137 -17.05 1.32 -1.85
C GLY A 137 -15.61 1.67 -2.25
N ARG A 138 -15.37 2.86 -2.83
CA ARG A 138 -14.06 3.38 -3.22
C ARG A 138 -13.74 4.66 -2.45
#